data_AF-A0A6H1UCN9-F1
#
_entry.id   AF-A0A6H1UCN9-F1
#
_cell.length_a   1.000
_cell.length_b   1.000
_cell.length_c   1.000
_cell.angle_alpha   90.00
_cell.angle_beta   90.00
_cell.angle_gamma   90.00
#
_symmetry.space_group_name_H-M   'P 1'
#
loop_
_entity.id
_entity.type
_entity.pdbx_description
1 polymer ?
#
loop_
_entity_poly.entity_id
_entity_poly.type
_entity_poly.pdbx_seq_one_letter_code
_entity_poly.pdbx_strand_id
1 'polypeptide(L)'
;MKAFLVTAVIAVLFIVTMAFGARNNQLVEVNYFIAQGEFALSWIVGAMFLAGFTISWLMAFAIIVRQKVTIRGMKARLAKQTSETTS
;
A
#
# COMPACT_ATOMS: atom_id res chain seq x y z
N MET A 1 -0.05 -15.64 -13.09
CA MET A 1 0.20 -16.66 -12.05
C MET A 1 1.20 -16.19 -10.99
N LYS A 2 2.41 -15.71 -11.35
CA LYS A 2 3.43 -15.24 -10.38
C LYS A 2 2.91 -14.19 -9.38
N ALA A 3 2.22 -13.15 -9.86
CA ALA A 3 1.66 -12.10 -9.00
C ALA A 3 0.65 -12.63 -7.98
N PHE A 4 -0.22 -13.56 -8.38
CA PHE A 4 -1.20 -14.17 -7.48
C PHE A 4 -0.52 -14.95 -6.35
N LEU A 5 0.50 -15.74 -6.68
CA LEU A 5 1.25 -16.56 -5.72
C LEU A 5 2.03 -15.67 -4.74
N VAL A 6 2.64 -14.59 -5.22
CA VAL A 6 3.31 -13.59 -4.38
C VAL A 6 2.31 -12.90 -3.45
N THR A 7 1.16 -12.46 -3.95
CA THR A 7 0.12 -11.83 -3.11
C THR A 7 -0.41 -12.79 -2.05
N ALA A 8 -0.62 -14.07 -2.38
CA ALA A 8 -1.05 -15.07 -1.41
C ALA A 8 -0.03 -15.29 -0.29
N VAL A 9 1.26 -15.39 -0.63
CA VAL A 9 2.34 -15.51 0.38
C VAL A 9 2.38 -14.28 1.29
N ILE A 10 2.31 -13.07 0.72
CA ILE A 10 2.27 -11.82 1.49
C ILE A 10 1.04 -11.80 2.42
N ALA A 11 -0.13 -12.23 1.94
CA ALA A 11 -1.35 -12.27 2.74
C ALA A 11 -1.23 -13.26 3.92
N VAL A 12 -0.64 -14.44 3.70
CA VAL A 12 -0.40 -15.41 4.78
C VAL A 12 0.57 -14.83 5.82
N LEU A 13 1.70 -14.27 5.39
CA LEU A 13 2.66 -13.63 6.30
C LEU A 13 2.04 -12.47 7.08
N PHE A 14 1.17 -11.71 6.43
CA PHE A 14 0.44 -10.62 7.06
C PHE A 14 -0.51 -11.12 8.15
N ILE A 15 -1.33 -12.14 7.87
CA ILE A 15 -2.25 -12.76 8.84
C ILE A 15 -1.48 -13.31 10.04
N VAL A 16 -0.36 -14.01 9.78
CA VAL A 16 0.48 -14.57 10.85
C VAL A 16 1.01 -13.44 11.76
N THR A 17 1.58 -12.39 11.17
CA THR A 17 2.08 -11.23 11.91
C THR A 17 0.99 -10.56 12.74
N MET A 18 -0.20 -10.39 12.15
CA MET A 18 -1.34 -9.78 12.82
C MET A 18 -1.85 -10.66 13.99
N ALA A 19 -1.86 -11.98 13.83
CA ALA A 19 -2.23 -12.90 14.89
C ALA A 19 -1.22 -12.91 16.05
N PHE A 20 0.08 -12.82 15.75
CA PHE A 20 1.12 -12.66 16.78
C PHE A 20 1.00 -11.33 17.51
N GLY A 21 0.76 -10.23 16.78
CA GLY A 21 0.49 -8.92 17.38
C GLY A 21 -0.75 -8.97 18.27
N ALA A 22 -1.88 -9.50 17.80
CA ALA A 22 -3.13 -9.53 18.58
C ALA A 22 -3.04 -10.31 19.90
N ARG A 23 -2.14 -11.29 20.01
CA ARG A 23 -1.90 -12.03 21.26
C ARG A 23 -0.90 -11.36 22.18
N ASN A 24 -0.15 -10.37 21.67
CA ASN A 24 0.78 -9.61 22.48
C ASN A 24 -0.01 -8.55 23.26
N ASN A 25 -0.16 -8.76 24.58
CA ASN A 25 -0.84 -7.84 25.47
C ASN A 25 0.16 -7.02 26.31
N GLN A 26 1.41 -6.90 25.85
CA GLN A 26 2.45 -6.14 26.52
C GLN A 26 2.11 -4.65 26.47
N LEU A 27 2.00 -4.04 27.64
CA LEU A 27 1.88 -2.60 27.78
C LEU A 27 3.27 -1.98 27.69
N VAL A 28 3.39 -0.92 26.89
CA VAL A 28 4.62 -0.15 26.71
C VAL A 28 4.32 1.31 26.94
N GLU A 29 5.26 1.98 27.58
CA GLU A 29 5.11 3.36 27.99
C GLU A 29 5.43 4.33 26.84
N VAL A 30 4.36 5.00 26.41
CA VAL A 30 4.17 6.10 25.46
C VAL A 30 4.67 7.47 25.88
N ASN A 31 5.94 7.85 25.74
CA ASN A 31 6.34 9.25 26.01
C ASN A 31 6.01 10.16 24.81
N TYR A 32 4.98 10.99 24.97
CA TYR A 32 4.64 12.08 24.06
C TYR A 32 5.26 13.39 24.57
N PHE A 33 5.35 14.40 23.69
CA PHE A 33 6.01 15.68 23.97
C PHE A 33 5.52 16.41 25.24
N ILE A 34 4.31 16.13 25.72
CA ILE A 34 3.68 16.81 26.88
C ILE A 34 3.09 15.80 27.90
N ALA A 35 3.08 14.50 27.59
CA ALA A 35 2.42 13.49 28.43
C ALA A 35 2.99 12.09 28.22
N GLN A 36 2.78 11.20 29.19
CA GLN A 36 3.16 9.80 29.14
C GLN A 36 1.90 8.94 29.24
N GLY A 37 1.77 7.89 28.42
CA GLY A 37 0.61 7.01 28.46
C GLY A 37 0.97 5.56 28.19
N GLU A 38 0.31 4.61 28.84
CA GLU A 38 0.54 3.18 28.62
C GLU A 38 -0.36 2.64 27.51
N PHE A 39 0.24 2.03 26.50
CA PHE A 39 -0.50 1.45 25.38
C PHE A 39 -0.05 0.02 25.13
N ALA A 40 -0.97 -0.83 24.68
CA ALA A 40 -0.60 -2.13 24.18
C ALA A 40 0.31 -1.97 22.95
N LEU A 41 1.47 -2.62 22.96
CA LEU A 41 2.46 -2.57 21.88
C LEU A 41 1.82 -2.86 20.52
N SER A 42 0.89 -3.80 20.51
CA SER A 42 0.15 -4.27 19.35
C SER A 42 -0.72 -3.20 18.70
N TRP A 43 -1.26 -2.27 19.49
CA TRP A 43 -2.04 -1.15 18.98
C TRP A 43 -1.16 -0.14 18.25
N ILE A 44 0.01 0.17 18.82
CA ILE A 44 0.99 1.09 18.22
C ILE A 44 1.48 0.52 16.89
N VAL A 45 1.96 -0.73 16.91
CA VAL A 45 2.49 -1.41 15.73
C VAL A 45 1.39 -1.57 14.67
N GLY A 46 0.17 -1.96 15.06
CA GLY A 46 -0.96 -2.10 14.16
C GLY A 46 -1.36 -0.77 13.49
N ALA A 47 -1.45 0.32 14.27
CA ALA A 47 -1.76 1.63 13.75
C ALA A 47 -0.68 2.16 12.79
N MET A 48 0.60 2.00 13.15
CA MET A 48 1.72 2.39 12.30
C MET A 48 1.77 1.58 11.00
N PHE A 49 1.55 0.26 11.08
CA PHE A 49 1.48 -0.58 9.90
C PHE A 49 0.33 -0.15 8.98
N LEU A 50 -0.87 0.04 9.52
CA LEU A 50 -2.04 0.43 8.73
C LEU A 50 -1.84 1.79 8.07
N ALA A 51 -1.28 2.76 8.80
CA ALA A 51 -0.95 4.07 8.27
C ALA A 51 0.07 3.98 7.12
N GLY A 52 1.18 3.26 7.32
CA GLY A 52 2.22 3.06 6.31
C GLY A 52 1.71 2.33 5.06
N PHE A 53 0.89 1.29 5.26
CA PHE A 53 0.26 0.55 4.16
C PHE A 53 -0.69 1.45 3.37
N THR A 54 -1.54 2.22 4.05
CA THR A 54 -2.51 3.13 3.41
C THR A 54 -1.81 4.19 2.57
N ILE A 55 -0.76 4.82 3.12
CA ILE A 55 0.03 5.83 2.39
C ILE A 55 0.69 5.20 1.16
N SER A 56 1.34 4.04 1.32
CA SER A 56 2.00 3.34 0.22
C SER A 56 1.01 2.93 -0.87
N TRP A 57 -0.17 2.46 -0.48
CA TRP A 57 -1.23 2.06 -1.40
C TRP A 57 -1.77 3.26 -2.19
N LEU A 58 -2.06 4.38 -1.52
CA LEU A 58 -2.51 5.62 -2.17
C LEU A 58 -1.47 6.13 -3.17
N MET A 59 -0.18 6.10 -2.81
CA MET A 59 0.91 6.51 -3.67
C MET A 59 1.04 5.61 -4.91
N ALA A 60 1.00 4.28 -4.71
CA ALA A 60 1.03 3.32 -5.81
C ALA A 60 -0.19 3.48 -6.74
N PHE A 61 -1.38 3.66 -6.16
CA PHE A 61 -2.61 3.88 -6.91
C PHE A 61 -2.51 5.14 -7.79
N ALA A 62 -2.03 6.25 -7.24
CA ALA A 62 -1.84 7.50 -7.99
C ALA A 62 -0.88 7.32 -9.18
N ILE A 63 0.24 6.61 -8.98
CA ILE A 63 1.22 6.33 -10.05
C ILE A 63 0.59 5.47 -11.15
N ILE A 64 -0.10 4.39 -10.79
CA ILE A 64 -0.74 3.47 -11.75
C ILE A 64 -1.82 4.21 -12.56
N VAL A 65 -2.64 5.04 -11.92
CA VAL A 65 -3.66 5.84 -12.61
C VAL A 65 -3.02 6.80 -13.60
N ARG A 66 -2.00 7.54 -13.18
CA ARG A 66 -1.25 8.46 -14.07
C ARG A 66 -0.68 7.71 -15.28
N GLN A 67 -0.01 6.59 -15.06
CA GLN A 67 0.55 5.77 -16.14
C GLN A 67 -0.53 5.30 -17.13
N LYS A 68 -1.67 4.82 -16.64
CA LYS A 68 -2.78 4.38 -17.50
C LYS A 68 -3.35 5.52 -18.34
N VAL A 69 -3.49 6.72 -17.77
CA VAL A 69 -3.96 7.91 -18.51
C VAL A 69 -2.95 8.32 -19.58
N THR A 70 -1.66 8.38 -19.24
CA THR A 70 -0.59 8.70 -20.19
C THR A 70 -0.56 7.72 -21.36
N ILE A 71 -0.65 6.42 -21.09
CA ILE A 71 -0.69 5.37 -22.13
C ILE A 71 -1.89 5.55 -23.07
N ARG A 72 -3.07 5.86 -22.54
CA ARG A 72 -4.27 6.12 -23.36
C ARG A 72 -4.07 7.34 -24.26
N GLY A 73 -3.50 8.42 -23.72
CA GLY A 73 -3.20 9.63 -24.48
C GLY A 73 -2.19 9.39 -25.61
N MET A 74 -1.11 8.64 -25.34
CA MET A 74 -0.11 8.29 -26.35
C MET A 74 -0.69 7.40 -27.46
N LYS A 75 -1.51 6.40 -27.10
CA LYS A 75 -2.19 5.54 -28.08
C LYS A 75 -3.11 6.34 -29.01
N ALA A 76 -3.86 7.31 -28.48
CA ALA A 76 -4.73 8.15 -29.29
C ALA A 76 -3.95 9.03 -30.29
N ARG A 77 -2.79 9.57 -29.86
CA ARG A 77 -1.90 10.35 -30.74
C ARG A 77 -1.28 9.48 -31.84
N LEU A 78 -0.83 8.27 -31.50
CA LEU A 78 -0.30 7.31 -32.48
C LEU A 78 -1.35 6.97 -33.55
N ALA A 79 -2.59 6.69 -33.15
CA ALA A 79 -3.67 6.38 -34.08
C ALA A 79 -3.91 7.51 -35.11
N LYS A 80 -3.86 8.77 -34.66
CA LYS A 80 -4.02 9.94 -35.54
C LYS A 80 -2.87 10.09 -36.54
N GLN A 81 -1.62 9.88 -36.09
CA GLN A 81 -0.44 9.97 -36.97
C GLN A 81 -0.42 8.86 -38.02
N THR A 82 -0.84 7.64 -37.67
CA THR A 82 -0.90 6.52 -38.64
C THR A 82 -1.97 6.75 -39.71
N SER A 83 -3.12 7.36 -39.37
CA SER A 83 -4.13 7.73 -40.37
C SER A 83 -3.66 8.83 -41.33
N GLU A 84 -2.87 9.78 -40.85
CA GLU A 84 -2.30 10.87 -41.66
C GLU A 84 -1.17 10.39 -42.59
N THR A 85 -0.47 9.29 -42.26
CA THR A 85 0.63 8.74 -43.08
C THR A 85 0.15 7.72 -44.13
N THR A 86 -1.08 7.21 -44.01
CA THR A 86 -1.66 6.19 -44.93
C THR A 86 -2.65 6.80 -45.94
N SER A 87 -2.87 8.12 -45.89
CA SER A 87 -3.68 8.88 -46.86
C SER A 87 -2.76 9.64 -47.82
#